data_AF-A0A3P7MEJ9-F1
#
_entry.id   AF-A0A3P7MEJ9-F1
#
_cell.length_a   1.000
_cell.length_b   1.000
_cell.length_c   1.000
_cell.angle_alpha   90.00
_cell.angle_beta   90.00
_cell.angle_gamma   90.00
#
_symmetry.space_group_name_H-M   'P 1'
#
loop_
_entity.id
_entity.type
_entity.pdbx_description
1 polymer ?
#
loop_
_entity_poly.entity_id
_entity_poly.type
_entity_poly.pdbx_seq_one_letter_code
_entity_poly.pdbx_strand_id
1 'polypeptide(L)'
;MDDPQIHVCFPLCSEELQKPIIEAALSSGDPATVARTIQRSVNLDHWAITVLQFPLFKVDFNNPAAHINATSYLDPNVWCSVYIGIDPSDKRPSYLFEIQLGKIIFESVWQ
;
A
#
# COMPACT_ATOMS: atom_id res chain seq x y z
N MET A 1 0.96 -10.71 -7.19
CA MET A 1 1.79 -11.15 -6.05
C MET A 1 3.08 -11.81 -6.50
N ASP A 2 3.11 -12.45 -7.68
CA ASP A 2 4.32 -13.14 -8.20
C ASP A 2 5.30 -12.22 -8.98
N ASP A 3 5.27 -10.91 -8.73
CA ASP A 3 6.25 -10.03 -9.38
C ASP A 3 7.60 -10.22 -8.68
N PRO A 4 8.69 -10.49 -9.43
CA PRO A 4 10.00 -10.78 -8.85
C PRO A 4 10.61 -9.61 -8.07
N GLN A 5 10.08 -8.39 -8.23
CA GLN A 5 10.51 -7.21 -7.47
C GLN A 5 9.84 -7.13 -6.09
N ILE A 6 8.80 -7.93 -5.83
CA ILE A 6 8.12 -7.96 -4.54
C ILE A 6 8.81 -8.99 -3.64
N HIS A 7 9.47 -8.50 -2.59
CA HIS A 7 10.06 -9.38 -1.58
C HIS A 7 9.15 -9.54 -0.36
N VAL A 8 8.29 -8.54 -0.10
CA VAL A 8 7.35 -8.54 1.01
C VAL A 8 6.03 -7.95 0.53
N CYS A 9 4.91 -8.61 0.84
CA CYS A 9 3.57 -8.07 0.61
C CYS A 9 2.63 -8.53 1.72
N PHE A 10 2.14 -7.57 2.51
CA PHE A 10 1.16 -7.81 3.57
C PHE A 10 -0.07 -6.94 3.32
N PRO A 11 -1.07 -7.46 2.57
CA PRO A 11 -2.34 -6.78 2.39
C PRO A 11 -3.28 -7.07 3.56
N LEU A 12 -3.74 -5.99 4.21
CA LEU A 12 -4.79 -5.95 5.21
C LEU A 12 -5.98 -5.19 4.62
N CYS A 13 -6.64 -5.81 3.64
CA CYS A 13 -7.74 -5.22 2.87
C CYS A 13 -8.57 -6.29 2.14
N SER A 14 -9.75 -5.88 1.64
CA SER A 14 -10.58 -6.73 0.78
C SER A 14 -9.83 -7.15 -0.49
N GLU A 15 -10.06 -8.37 -0.97
CA GLU A 15 -9.37 -8.93 -2.15
C GLU A 15 -9.54 -8.04 -3.41
N GLU A 16 -10.67 -7.35 -3.53
CA GLU A 16 -10.97 -6.43 -4.63
C GLU A 16 -9.98 -5.24 -4.69
N LEU A 17 -9.51 -4.76 -3.54
CA LEU A 17 -8.59 -3.63 -3.44
C LEU A 17 -7.12 -4.04 -3.56
N GLN A 18 -6.80 -5.30 -3.24
CA GLN A 18 -5.41 -5.78 -3.19
C GLN A 18 -4.69 -5.63 -4.53
N LYS A 19 -5.26 -6.19 -5.59
CA LYS A 19 -4.65 -6.20 -6.92
C LYS A 19 -4.35 -4.78 -7.45
N PRO A 20 -5.32 -3.85 -7.53
CA PRO A 20 -5.05 -2.52 -8.08
C PRO A 20 -4.05 -1.71 -7.24
N ILE A 21 -3.99 -1.92 -5.92
CA ILE A 21 -3.01 -1.24 -5.06
C ILE A 21 -1.59 -1.79 -5.28
N ILE A 22 -1.44 -3.12 -5.37
CA ILE A 22 -0.15 -3.75 -5.62
C ILE A 22 0.38 -3.36 -7.01
N GLU A 23 -0.47 -3.35 -8.03
CA GLU A 23 -0.11 -2.90 -9.38
C GLU A 23 0.29 -1.42 -9.40
N ALA A 24 -0.42 -0.56 -8.66
CA ALA A 24 -0.05 0.84 -8.53
C ALA A 24 1.32 1.01 -7.85
N ALA A 25 1.61 0.24 -6.81
CA ALA A 25 2.90 0.27 -6.13
C ALA A 25 4.06 -0.17 -7.04
N LEU A 26 3.84 -1.17 -7.90
CA LEU A 26 4.83 -1.61 -8.88
C LEU A 26 5.03 -0.59 -10.02
N SER A 27 4.04 0.26 -10.30
CA SER A 27 4.11 1.20 -11.42
C SER A 27 5.12 2.33 -11.24
N SER A 28 5.45 2.70 -10.00
CA SER A 28 6.33 3.83 -9.71
C SER A 28 6.93 3.75 -8.31
N GLY A 29 8.18 4.19 -8.19
CA GLY A 29 8.82 4.43 -6.89
C GLY A 29 8.49 5.78 -6.26
N ASP A 30 7.64 6.61 -6.90
CA ASP A 30 7.20 7.91 -6.40
C ASP A 30 5.83 7.80 -5.68
N PRO A 31 5.74 8.11 -4.37
CA PRO A 31 4.50 8.01 -3.59
C PRO A 31 3.30 8.75 -4.21
N ALA A 32 3.53 9.95 -4.73
CA ALA A 32 2.45 10.78 -5.29
C ALA A 32 1.90 10.19 -6.59
N THR A 33 2.75 9.56 -7.39
CA THR A 33 2.33 8.82 -8.59
C THR A 33 1.56 7.57 -8.21
N VAL A 34 2.03 6.79 -7.23
CA VAL A 34 1.31 5.61 -6.72
C VAL A 34 -0.10 5.98 -6.24
N ALA A 35 -0.23 7.03 -5.40
CA ALA A 35 -1.51 7.48 -4.89
C ALA A 35 -2.49 7.88 -6.01
N ARG A 36 -2.01 8.61 -7.03
CA ARG A 36 -2.81 8.98 -8.20
C ARG A 36 -3.20 7.78 -9.06
N THR A 37 -2.33 6.77 -9.18
CA THR A 37 -2.64 5.55 -9.89
C THR A 37 -3.75 4.78 -9.18
N ILE A 38 -3.69 4.63 -7.85
CA ILE A 38 -4.75 4.00 -7.03
C ILE A 38 -6.07 4.74 -7.20
N GLN A 39 -6.06 6.07 -7.09
CA GLN A 39 -7.26 6.89 -7.26
C GLN A 39 -7.95 6.67 -8.62
N ARG A 40 -7.18 6.39 -9.68
CA ARG A 40 -7.70 6.17 -11.03
C ARG A 40 -8.10 4.72 -11.29
N SER A 41 -7.41 3.76 -10.66
CA SER A 41 -7.66 2.33 -10.87
C SER A 41 -8.79 1.78 -10.02
N VAL A 42 -9.14 2.46 -8.93
CA VAL A 42 -10.18 2.03 -8.01
C VAL A 42 -11.29 3.08 -7.95
N ASN A 43 -12.54 2.66 -8.14
CA ASN A 43 -13.70 3.52 -8.01
C ASN A 43 -14.03 3.79 -6.54
N LEU A 44 -13.21 4.63 -5.90
CA LEU A 44 -13.29 4.94 -4.48
C LEU A 44 -14.04 6.26 -4.26
N ASP A 45 -15.33 6.17 -4.00
CA ASP A 45 -16.13 7.34 -3.61
C ASP A 45 -15.89 7.68 -2.13
N HIS A 46 -15.45 8.91 -1.86
CA HIS A 46 -15.11 9.42 -0.53
C HIS A 46 -14.01 8.63 0.21
N TRP A 47 -12.88 8.32 -0.44
CA TRP A 47 -11.72 7.73 0.24
C TRP A 47 -10.52 8.67 0.25
N ALA A 48 -9.79 8.67 1.36
CA ALA A 48 -8.45 9.24 1.46
C ALA A 48 -7.42 8.16 1.12
N ILE A 49 -6.37 8.54 0.37
CA ILE A 49 -5.24 7.67 0.03
C ILE A 49 -3.97 8.30 0.61
N THR A 50 -3.26 7.53 1.42
CA THR A 50 -1.94 7.88 1.95
C THR A 50 -0.91 6.89 1.44
N VAL A 51 0.21 7.39 0.93
CA VAL A 51 1.34 6.57 0.51
C VAL A 51 2.59 7.12 1.17
N LEU A 52 3.24 6.31 2.00
CA LEU A 52 4.51 6.62 2.63
C LEU A 52 5.57 5.68 2.07
N GLN A 53 6.73 6.24 1.73
CA GLN A 53 7.89 5.47 1.31
C GLN A 53 8.97 5.54 2.37
N PHE A 54 9.43 4.36 2.77
CA PHE A 54 10.54 4.21 3.69
C PHE A 54 11.73 3.60 2.93
N PRO A 55 12.86 4.30 2.85
CA PRO A 55 14.03 3.71 2.23
C PRO A 55 14.58 2.60 3.12
N LEU A 56 14.84 1.43 2.53
CA LEU A 56 15.24 0.25 3.29
C LEU A 56 16.75 0.15 3.35
N PHE A 57 17.36 1.10 4.05
CA PHE A 57 18.80 1.01 4.34
C PHE A 57 19.12 -0.03 5.43
N LYS A 58 18.10 -0.66 6.05
CA LYS A 58 18.28 -1.54 7.23
C LYS A 58 17.42 -2.80 7.27
N VAL A 59 16.61 -3.07 6.25
CA VAL A 59 15.73 -4.25 6.26
C VAL A 59 16.15 -5.18 5.13
N ASP A 60 16.72 -6.32 5.50
CA ASP A 60 16.98 -7.41 4.59
C ASP A 60 15.68 -8.22 4.43
N PHE A 61 15.00 -8.07 3.31
CA PHE A 61 13.78 -8.84 3.03
C PHE A 61 14.02 -10.30 2.66
N ASN A 62 15.28 -10.71 2.46
CA ASN A 62 15.61 -12.13 2.32
C ASN A 62 15.71 -12.81 3.69
N ASN A 63 15.64 -12.05 4.79
CA ASN A 63 15.59 -12.60 6.13
C ASN A 63 14.17 -13.14 6.43
N PRO A 64 13.97 -14.46 6.61
CA PRO A 64 12.67 -15.04 6.89
C PRO A 64 12.08 -14.62 8.24
N ALA A 65 12.89 -14.05 9.14
CA ALA A 65 12.43 -13.48 10.42
C ALA A 65 12.01 -12.01 10.33
N ALA A 66 12.10 -11.38 9.15
CA ALA A 66 11.59 -10.03 8.95
C ALA A 66 10.06 -10.04 8.94
N HIS A 67 9.46 -9.34 9.90
CA HIS A 67 8.01 -9.20 10.01
C HIS A 67 7.65 -7.74 10.24
N ILE A 68 6.55 -7.29 9.63
CA ILE A 68 5.99 -5.97 9.91
C ILE A 68 5.07 -6.10 11.11
N ASN A 69 5.40 -5.39 12.19
CA ASN A 69 4.50 -5.25 13.34
C ASN A 69 3.48 -4.12 13.05
N ALA A 70 2.53 -4.41 12.18
CA ALA A 70 1.47 -3.47 11.80
C ALA A 70 0.21 -3.73 12.63
N THR A 71 -0.39 -2.66 13.14
CA THR A 71 -1.76 -2.66 13.66
C THR A 71 -2.65 -1.92 12.66
N SER A 72 -3.62 -2.61 12.05
CA SER A 72 -4.62 -1.99 11.18
C SER A 72 -6.00 -1.98 11.85
N TYR A 73 -6.87 -1.06 11.42
CA TYR A 73 -8.28 -1.11 11.78
C TYR A 73 -8.96 -2.34 11.14
N LEU A 74 -9.88 -2.96 11.87
CA LEU A 74 -10.40 -4.31 11.59
C LEU A 74 -11.47 -4.39 10.51
N ASP A 75 -12.05 -3.28 10.06
CA ASP A 75 -13.13 -3.33 9.06
C ASP A 75 -12.57 -3.08 7.65
N PRO A 76 -12.40 -4.14 6.83
CA PRO A 76 -11.87 -4.04 5.48
C PRO A 76 -12.79 -3.27 4.52
N ASN A 77 -14.04 -2.97 4.91
CA ASN A 77 -14.98 -2.18 4.10
C ASN A 77 -14.79 -0.67 4.24
N VAL A 78 -14.08 -0.22 5.28
CA VAL A 78 -13.80 1.20 5.54
C VAL A 78 -12.31 1.51 5.62
N TRP A 79 -11.48 0.48 5.77
CA TRP A 79 -10.03 0.63 5.89
C TRP A 79 -9.29 -0.43 5.08
N CYS A 80 -8.23 -0.01 4.39
CA CYS A 80 -7.35 -0.89 3.65
C CYS A 80 -5.90 -0.47 3.91
N SER A 81 -5.05 -1.41 4.30
CA SER A 81 -3.61 -1.17 4.45
C SER A 81 -2.82 -2.20 3.65
N VAL A 82 -1.85 -1.74 2.86
CA VAL A 82 -0.93 -2.61 2.12
C VAL A 82 0.49 -2.17 2.43
N TYR A 83 1.27 -3.10 2.98
CA TYR A 83 2.71 -2.94 3.12
C TYR A 83 3.40 -3.74 2.03
N ILE A 84 4.20 -3.08 1.20
CA ILE A 84 4.85 -3.72 0.06
C ILE A 84 6.31 -3.30 -0.05
N GLY A 85 7.19 -4.30 0.07
CA GLY A 85 8.64 -4.15 -0.08
C GLY A 85 9.03 -4.43 -1.52
N ILE A 86 9.59 -3.42 -2.18
CA ILE A 86 9.98 -3.48 -3.59
C ILE A 86 11.50 -3.38 -3.69
N ASP A 87 12.10 -4.32 -4.40
CA ASP A 87 13.49 -4.27 -4.87
C ASP A 87 13.52 -4.01 -6.37
N PRO A 88 13.73 -2.76 -6.81
CA PRO A 88 13.68 -2.40 -8.22
C PRO A 88 14.82 -3.05 -9.01
N SER A 89 14.50 -3.65 -10.15
CA SER A 89 15.51 -4.26 -11.03
C SER A 89 16.53 -3.27 -11.63
N ASP A 90 16.28 -1.96 -11.53
CA ASP A 90 17.06 -0.88 -12.13
C ASP A 90 18.15 -0.30 -11.20
N LYS A 91 18.59 -1.08 -10.19
CA LYS A 91 19.64 -0.73 -9.21
C LYS A 91 19.30 0.45 -8.29
N ARG A 92 18.06 0.93 -8.30
CA ARG A 92 17.60 1.87 -7.26
C ARG A 92 17.59 1.16 -5.90
N PRO A 93 17.76 1.91 -4.80
CA PRO A 93 17.63 1.33 -3.47
C PRO A 93 16.25 0.70 -3.28
N SER A 94 16.21 -0.46 -2.66
CA SER A 94 14.96 -1.10 -2.24
C SER A 94 14.22 -0.19 -1.26
N TYR A 95 12.90 -0.21 -1.31
CA TYR A 95 12.04 0.59 -0.44
C TYR A 95 10.79 -0.16 -0.02
N LEU A 96 10.20 0.29 1.08
CA LEU A 96 8.91 -0.18 1.58
C LEU A 96 7.89 0.92 1.35
N PHE A 97 6.78 0.59 0.70
CA PHE A 97 5.58 1.42 0.78
C PHE A 97 4.69 0.95 1.93
N GLU A 98 4.20 1.93 2.69
CA GLU A 98 2.98 1.80 3.47
C GLU A 98 1.88 2.56 2.75
N ILE A 99 0.85 1.84 2.30
CA ILE A 99 -0.28 2.39 1.56
C ILE A 99 -1.52 2.21 2.43
N GLN A 100 -2.20 3.31 2.74
CA GLN A 100 -3.43 3.31 3.50
C GLN A 100 -4.57 3.97 2.72
N LEU A 101 -5.70 3.30 2.68
CA LEU A 101 -6.95 3.79 2.12
C LEU A 101 -7.97 3.82 3.25
N GLY A 102 -8.54 5.00 3.52
CA GLY A 102 -9.57 5.18 4.54
C GLY A 102 -10.82 5.82 3.95
N LYS A 103 -11.99 5.22 4.21
CA LYS A 103 -13.27 5.80 3.81
C LYS A 103 -13.61 6.98 4.71
N ILE A 104 -13.87 8.13 4.11
CA ILE A 104 -14.30 9.35 4.79
C ILE A 104 -15.81 9.26 4.99
N ILE A 105 -16.23 9.19 6.25
CA ILE A 105 -17.64 9.16 6.63
C ILE A 105 -18.05 10.58 7.03
N PHE A 106 -19.05 11.12 6.34
CA PHE A 106 -19.68 12.37 6.73
C PHE A 106 -20.90 12.03 7.59
N GLU A 107 -20.79 12.20 8.90
CA GLU A 107 -21.99 12.26 9.74
C GLU A 107 -22.69 13.59 9.44
N SER A 108 -23.98 13.55 9.14
CA SER A 108 -24.78 14.77 9.01
C SER A 108 -24.84 15.46 10.36
N VAL A 109 -24.01 16.49 10.55
CA VAL A 109 -24.07 17.36 11.71
C VAL A 109 -25.26 18.31 11.53
N TRP A 110 -26.43 17.84 11.97
CA TRP A 110 -27.71 18.55 12.23
C TRP A 110 -28.45 19.18 11.04
N GLN A 111 -29.78 18.92 11.03
CA GLN A 111 -30.82 19.55 10.20
C GLN A 111 -30.99 21.04 10.51
#